data_AF-A0A8T8CBI5-F1
#
_entry.id   AF-A0A8T8CBI5-F1
#
_cell.length_a   1.000
_cell.length_b   1.000
_cell.length_c   1.000
_cell.angle_alpha   90.00
_cell.angle_beta   90.00
_cell.angle_gamma   90.00
#
_symmetry.space_group_name_H-M   'P 1'
#
loop_
_entity.id
_entity.type
_entity.pdbx_description
1 polymer ?
#
loop_
_entity_poly.entity_id
_entity_poly.type
_entity_poly.pdbx_seq_one_letter_code
_entity_poly.pdbx_strand_id
1 'polypeptide(L)'
;MADLQLGIPITIGGEEVIIFRDTIGTDALATGRDAEVFTVIEHAGPDGRPPIYIDENELGTLRKNFPGTNVYGLWQLLFANNLVPLGHEVVVFPTSEAGGVYLQMQNGTDYDSPANIKRSSEYTDNYSADLYGYDLLAAPRIRVDITDLVLPSTPAFTRVELFSKKQNERTKRWYLAVAICFVTAVATVGYNYTMYTVFKMNMAEYTTKKKLSSDLDLRAAGLLKERLQTIPNDEVVISRVDKVVAFDPKISTPTAAGHTNGFTTGHVFITRPDFPVDLSGKIPGVTAKLMPQMSYLLTVSPESQGVAY
;
A
#
# COMPACT_ATOMS: atom_id res chain seq x y z
N MET A 1 -20.18 40.49 -44.67
CA MET A 1 -20.46 39.10 -44.25
C MET A 1 -19.66 38.20 -45.16
N ALA A 2 -18.77 37.38 -44.60
CA ALA A 2 -18.01 36.41 -45.37
C ALA A 2 -18.84 35.13 -45.44
N ASP A 3 -19.18 34.68 -46.65
CA ASP A 3 -19.89 33.42 -46.82
C ASP A 3 -18.98 32.26 -46.40
N LEU A 4 -19.53 31.31 -45.65
CA LEU A 4 -18.83 30.12 -45.21
C LEU A 4 -18.52 29.22 -46.41
N GLN A 5 -17.25 29.15 -46.79
CA GLN A 5 -16.79 28.30 -47.89
C GLN A 5 -16.44 26.89 -47.37
N LEU A 6 -16.89 25.87 -48.11
CA LEU A 6 -16.67 24.47 -47.76
C LEU A 6 -15.44 23.90 -48.48
N GLY A 7 -14.73 22.98 -47.83
CA GLY A 7 -13.63 22.20 -48.44
C GLY A 7 -12.31 22.94 -48.61
N ILE A 8 -12.20 24.15 -48.07
CA ILE A 8 -10.95 24.93 -48.05
C ILE A 8 -10.62 25.40 -46.63
N PRO A 9 -9.35 25.72 -46.34
CA PRO A 9 -8.96 26.32 -45.06
C PRO A 9 -9.60 27.70 -44.86
N ILE A 10 -10.24 27.88 -43.70
CA ILE A 10 -10.81 29.13 -43.23
C ILE A 10 -10.42 29.36 -41.77
N THR A 11 -10.51 30.61 -41.31
CA THR A 11 -10.19 30.95 -39.91
C THR A 11 -11.48 31.16 -39.11
N ILE A 12 -11.68 30.36 -38.06
CA ILE A 12 -12.79 30.49 -37.10
C ILE A 12 -12.17 30.61 -35.70
N GLY A 13 -12.54 31.64 -34.94
CA GLY A 13 -12.05 31.81 -33.56
C GLY A 13 -10.52 31.92 -33.42
N GLY A 14 -9.81 32.29 -34.49
CA GLY A 14 -8.35 32.35 -34.53
C GLY A 14 -7.64 31.03 -34.86
N GLU A 15 -8.38 29.96 -35.14
CA GLU A 15 -7.86 28.66 -35.57
C GLU A 15 -8.12 28.44 -37.06
N GLU A 16 -7.14 27.89 -37.78
CA GLU A 16 -7.29 27.49 -39.18
C GLU A 16 -7.93 26.09 -39.25
N VAL A 17 -9.10 26.02 -39.86
CA VAL A 17 -9.92 24.80 -39.93
C VAL A 17 -10.51 24.63 -41.33
N ILE A 18 -10.97 23.43 -41.64
CA ILE A 18 -11.73 23.15 -42.85
C ILE A 18 -13.12 22.71 -42.43
N ILE A 19 -14.15 23.37 -42.95
CA ILE A 19 -15.52 22.90 -42.83
C ILE A 19 -15.84 22.10 -44.07
N PHE A 20 -16.37 20.89 -43.87
CA PHE A 20 -16.64 19.98 -44.97
C PHE A 20 -18.06 19.42 -44.90
N ARG A 21 -18.59 19.01 -46.05
CA ARG A 21 -19.90 18.39 -46.12
C ARG A 21 -19.92 17.11 -45.30
N ASP A 22 -20.94 16.98 -44.47
CA ASP A 22 -21.27 15.82 -43.67
C ASP A 22 -22.74 15.45 -43.93
N THR A 23 -23.12 14.24 -43.51
CA THR A 23 -24.46 13.71 -43.69
C THR A 23 -25.09 13.33 -42.35
N ILE A 24 -26.40 13.54 -42.20
CA ILE A 24 -27.16 13.18 -41.02
C ILE A 24 -28.10 12.03 -41.34
N GLY A 25 -28.29 11.15 -40.37
CA GLY A 25 -29.29 10.10 -40.44
C GLY A 25 -28.83 8.87 -41.20
N THR A 26 -29.50 7.74 -40.95
CA THR A 26 -29.12 6.44 -41.52
C THR A 26 -29.57 6.29 -42.97
N ASP A 27 -30.59 7.02 -43.39
CA ASP A 27 -31.08 7.01 -44.77
C ASP A 27 -30.02 7.56 -45.74
N ALA A 28 -29.18 8.49 -45.28
CA ALA A 28 -28.06 9.01 -46.06
C ALA A 28 -27.02 7.92 -46.36
N LEU A 29 -26.88 6.91 -45.49
CA LEU A 29 -26.00 5.76 -45.70
C LEU A 29 -26.58 4.75 -46.69
N ALA A 30 -27.91 4.67 -46.81
CA ALA A 30 -28.60 3.74 -47.69
C ALA A 30 -28.63 4.20 -49.16
N THR A 31 -28.46 5.51 -49.39
CA THR A 31 -28.42 6.14 -50.72
C THR A 31 -27.02 6.22 -51.33
N GLY A 32 -25.98 5.91 -50.57
CA GLY A 32 -24.60 5.94 -51.03
C GLY A 32 -24.32 4.85 -52.07
N ARG A 33 -23.49 5.18 -53.08
CA ARG A 33 -22.95 4.16 -53.99
C ARG A 33 -22.17 3.15 -53.15
N ASP A 34 -22.15 1.87 -53.55
CA ASP A 34 -21.49 0.75 -52.84
C ASP A 34 -20.00 0.95 -52.44
N ALA A 35 -19.39 2.10 -52.78
CA ALA A 35 -18.01 2.48 -52.51
C ALA A 35 -17.82 3.56 -51.40
N GLU A 36 -18.89 4.17 -50.89
CA GLU A 36 -18.80 5.26 -49.89
C GLU A 36 -18.67 4.67 -48.47
N VAL A 37 -17.51 4.88 -47.84
CA VAL A 37 -17.25 4.42 -46.48
C VAL A 37 -17.43 5.60 -45.53
N PHE A 38 -18.51 5.57 -44.76
CA PHE A 38 -18.82 6.64 -43.82
C PHE A 38 -18.23 6.41 -42.43
N THR A 39 -17.74 7.47 -41.78
CA THR A 39 -17.33 7.47 -40.37
C THR A 39 -18.24 8.35 -39.54
N VAL A 40 -18.65 7.87 -38.36
CA VAL A 40 -19.41 8.66 -37.39
C VAL A 40 -18.47 9.71 -36.79
N ILE A 41 -18.75 10.99 -37.04
CA ILE A 41 -18.02 12.12 -36.44
C ILE A 41 -18.70 12.63 -35.18
N GLU A 42 -20.02 12.47 -35.10
CA GLU A 42 -20.81 12.79 -33.92
C GLU A 42 -21.88 11.72 -33.70
N HIS A 43 -21.94 11.20 -32.47
CA HIS A 43 -22.98 10.24 -32.10
C HIS A 43 -24.32 10.95 -31.93
N ALA A 44 -25.40 10.15 -31.84
CA ALA A 44 -26.72 10.68 -31.54
C ALA A 44 -26.67 11.59 -30.29
N GLY A 45 -27.19 12.80 -30.43
CA GLY A 45 -27.14 13.80 -29.38
C GLY A 45 -28.12 13.49 -28.24
N PRO A 46 -27.96 14.13 -27.07
CA PRO A 46 -28.88 13.97 -25.94
C PRO A 46 -30.29 14.52 -26.24
N ASP A 47 -30.40 15.41 -27.22
CA ASP A 47 -31.62 15.95 -27.83
C ASP A 47 -32.34 14.94 -28.75
N GLY A 48 -31.79 13.73 -28.91
CA GLY A 48 -32.33 12.68 -29.76
C GLY A 48 -31.94 12.81 -31.23
N ARG A 49 -31.12 13.81 -31.61
CA ARG A 49 -30.71 14.00 -33.01
C ARG A 49 -29.99 12.76 -33.55
N PRO A 50 -30.18 12.40 -34.83
CA PRO A 50 -29.45 11.30 -35.44
C PRO A 50 -27.94 11.56 -35.45
N PRO A 51 -27.13 10.49 -35.51
CA PRO A 51 -25.69 10.63 -35.69
C PRO A 51 -25.32 11.33 -37.00
N ILE A 52 -24.16 11.97 -36.98
CA ILE A 52 -23.56 12.70 -38.10
C ILE A 52 -22.38 11.89 -38.64
N TYR A 53 -22.33 11.78 -39.96
CA TYR A 53 -21.40 10.96 -40.72
C TYR A 53 -20.59 11.82 -41.70
N ILE A 54 -19.38 11.39 -42.01
CA ILE A 54 -18.55 11.97 -43.06
C ILE A 54 -18.00 10.86 -43.95
N ASP A 55 -17.85 11.12 -45.25
CA ASP A 55 -17.18 10.19 -46.15
C ASP A 55 -15.67 10.13 -45.80
N GLU A 56 -15.20 8.93 -45.48
CA GLU A 56 -13.82 8.65 -45.10
C GLU A 56 -12.85 8.86 -46.27
N ASN A 57 -13.27 8.60 -47.52
CA ASN A 57 -12.44 8.83 -48.70
C ASN A 57 -12.20 10.33 -48.94
N GLU A 58 -13.24 11.13 -48.77
CA GLU A 58 -13.19 12.58 -48.93
C GLU A 58 -12.38 13.22 -47.80
N LEU A 59 -12.64 12.81 -46.56
CA LEU A 59 -11.84 13.22 -45.40
C LEU A 59 -10.36 12.83 -45.60
N GLY A 60 -10.08 11.62 -46.10
CA GLY A 60 -8.73 11.17 -46.42
C GLY A 60 -8.06 12.01 -47.52
N THR A 61 -8.83 12.52 -48.48
CA THR A 61 -8.32 13.42 -49.53
C THR A 61 -7.99 14.80 -48.97
N LEU A 62 -8.85 15.35 -48.11
CA LEU A 62 -8.56 16.61 -47.40
C LEU A 62 -7.32 16.52 -46.54
N ARG A 63 -7.14 15.41 -45.81
CA ARG A 63 -5.94 15.16 -44.99
C ARG A 63 -4.65 15.11 -45.81
N LYS A 64 -4.71 14.65 -47.06
CA LYS A 64 -3.57 14.65 -47.99
C LYS A 64 -3.27 16.04 -48.51
N ASN A 65 -4.30 16.82 -48.83
CA ASN A 65 -4.15 18.16 -49.40
C ASN A 65 -3.77 19.22 -48.34
N PHE A 66 -4.30 19.06 -47.12
CA PHE A 66 -4.13 19.98 -45.99
C PHE A 66 -3.71 19.19 -44.74
N PRO A 67 -2.44 18.74 -44.67
CA PRO A 67 -1.96 17.94 -43.56
C PRO A 67 -1.92 18.76 -42.27
N GLY A 68 -2.51 18.21 -41.20
CA GLY A 68 -2.49 18.82 -39.87
C GLY A 68 -3.59 19.85 -39.59
N THR A 69 -4.38 20.24 -40.57
CA THR A 69 -5.52 21.16 -40.39
C THR A 69 -6.74 20.43 -39.83
N ASN A 70 -7.41 20.98 -38.82
CA ASN A 70 -8.61 20.34 -38.27
C ASN A 70 -9.78 20.42 -39.26
N VAL A 71 -10.51 19.32 -39.42
CA VAL A 71 -11.68 19.24 -40.31
C VAL A 71 -12.92 19.05 -39.45
N TYR A 72 -13.98 19.79 -39.72
CA TYR A 72 -15.27 19.70 -39.03
C TYR A 72 -16.39 19.51 -40.04
N GLY A 73 -17.45 18.81 -39.63
CA GLY A 73 -18.66 18.68 -40.43
C GLY A 73 -19.46 20.00 -40.46
N LEU A 74 -20.15 20.26 -41.57
CA LEU A 74 -21.03 21.41 -41.70
C LEU A 74 -22.21 21.33 -40.72
N TRP A 75 -22.97 20.25 -40.72
CA TRP A 75 -24.07 20.05 -39.78
C TRP A 75 -23.57 19.98 -38.35
N GLN A 76 -22.43 19.34 -38.12
CA GLN A 76 -21.76 19.33 -36.83
C GLN A 76 -21.55 20.76 -36.29
N LEU A 77 -21.03 21.66 -37.14
CA LEU A 77 -20.82 23.07 -36.82
C LEU A 77 -22.14 23.82 -36.59
N LEU A 78 -23.13 23.62 -37.48
CA LEU A 78 -24.42 24.30 -37.39
C LEU A 78 -25.19 23.94 -36.12
N PHE A 79 -25.18 22.66 -35.72
CA PHE A 79 -25.80 22.22 -34.46
C PHE A 79 -25.03 22.69 -33.24
N ALA A 80 -23.70 22.70 -33.27
CA ALA A 80 -22.89 23.22 -32.17
C ALA A 80 -23.19 24.70 -31.86
N ASN A 81 -23.64 25.46 -32.87
CA ASN A 81 -23.97 26.88 -32.77
C ASN A 81 -25.48 27.17 -32.73
N ASN A 82 -26.34 26.15 -32.67
CA ASN A 82 -27.80 26.29 -32.70
C ASN A 82 -28.32 27.11 -33.89
N LEU A 83 -27.69 26.97 -35.06
CA LEU A 83 -28.02 27.74 -36.27
C LEU A 83 -29.07 27.06 -37.17
N VAL A 84 -29.50 25.85 -36.83
CA VAL A 84 -30.50 25.10 -37.62
C VAL A 84 -31.91 25.55 -37.19
N PRO A 85 -32.69 26.24 -38.06
CA PRO A 85 -34.06 26.64 -37.77
C PRO A 85 -35.00 25.43 -37.82
N LEU A 86 -35.28 24.85 -36.66
CA LEU A 86 -36.32 23.82 -36.51
C LEU A 86 -37.72 24.41 -36.74
N GLY A 87 -38.72 23.54 -36.90
CA GLY A 87 -40.11 23.91 -37.16
C GLY A 87 -40.52 23.84 -38.64
N HIS A 88 -39.60 23.41 -39.51
CA HIS A 88 -39.83 23.31 -40.96
C HIS A 88 -39.50 21.91 -41.48
N GLU A 89 -40.27 21.45 -42.48
CA GLU A 89 -40.04 20.12 -43.09
C GLU A 89 -38.67 20.02 -43.77
N VAL A 90 -38.24 21.10 -44.43
CA VAL A 90 -36.94 21.18 -45.12
C VAL A 90 -36.28 22.50 -44.75
N VAL A 91 -34.99 22.44 -44.46
CA VAL A 91 -34.13 23.59 -44.20
C VAL A 91 -32.94 23.51 -45.13
N VAL A 92 -32.52 24.63 -45.72
CA VAL A 92 -31.43 24.66 -46.70
C VAL A 92 -30.24 25.50 -46.21
N PHE A 93 -29.04 25.01 -46.49
CA PHE A 93 -27.80 25.77 -46.40
C PHE A 93 -27.27 25.97 -47.84
N PRO A 94 -27.39 27.17 -48.42
CA PRO A 94 -26.93 27.44 -49.77
C PRO A 94 -25.40 27.50 -49.82
N THR A 95 -24.79 26.74 -50.74
CA THR A 95 -23.35 26.83 -51.03
C THR A 95 -23.06 27.63 -52.30
N SER A 96 -24.09 27.83 -53.14
CA SER A 96 -24.08 28.64 -54.36
C SER A 96 -25.48 29.17 -54.64
N GLU A 97 -25.68 29.95 -55.70
CA GLU A 97 -27.00 30.52 -56.06
C GLU A 97 -28.06 29.45 -56.37
N ALA A 98 -27.65 28.30 -56.91
CA ALA A 98 -28.54 27.25 -57.39
C ALA A 98 -28.31 25.90 -56.70
N GLY A 99 -27.35 25.81 -55.78
CA GLY A 99 -26.96 24.56 -55.14
C GLY A 99 -26.60 24.74 -53.68
N GLY A 100 -26.69 23.65 -52.93
CA GLY A 100 -26.44 23.65 -51.51
C GLY A 100 -26.71 22.29 -50.89
N VAL A 101 -26.77 22.29 -49.57
CA VAL A 101 -27.20 21.11 -48.81
C VAL A 101 -28.53 21.43 -48.14
N TYR A 102 -29.32 20.40 -47.90
CA TYR A 102 -30.57 20.51 -47.18
C TYR A 102 -30.65 19.46 -46.08
N LEU A 103 -31.46 19.78 -45.08
CA LEU A 103 -31.85 18.90 -43.99
C LEU A 103 -33.36 18.69 -44.10
N GLN A 104 -33.77 17.43 -44.11
CA GLN A 104 -35.16 17.02 -44.23
C GLN A 104 -35.61 16.38 -42.92
N MET A 105 -36.73 16.86 -42.39
CA MET A 105 -37.45 16.27 -41.28
C MET A 105 -38.36 15.14 -41.77
N GLN A 106 -38.74 14.23 -40.89
CA GLN A 106 -39.69 13.18 -41.20
C GLN A 106 -41.08 13.78 -41.44
N ASN A 107 -41.67 13.52 -42.62
CA ASN A 107 -42.97 14.09 -42.99
C ASN A 107 -44.08 13.73 -41.98
N GLY A 108 -44.90 14.71 -41.62
CA GLY A 108 -46.05 14.54 -40.72
C GLY A 108 -45.67 14.39 -39.25
N THR A 109 -44.44 14.72 -38.87
CA THR A 109 -43.96 14.67 -37.48
C THR A 109 -43.83 16.07 -36.88
N ASP A 110 -43.43 16.14 -35.61
CA ASP A 110 -43.08 17.38 -34.94
C ASP A 110 -41.75 17.93 -35.50
N TYR A 111 -41.81 18.98 -36.30
CA TYR A 111 -40.64 19.60 -36.92
C TYR A 111 -39.79 20.41 -35.93
N ASP A 112 -40.27 20.66 -34.72
CA ASP A 112 -39.49 21.34 -33.67
C ASP A 112 -38.53 20.37 -32.95
N SER A 113 -38.70 19.05 -33.14
CA SER A 113 -37.89 18.02 -32.48
C SER A 113 -36.70 17.58 -33.35
N PRO A 114 -35.44 17.75 -32.88
CA PRO A 114 -34.25 17.24 -33.57
C PRO A 114 -34.27 15.72 -33.78
N ALA A 115 -35.01 14.96 -32.97
CA ALA A 115 -35.12 13.52 -33.11
C ALA A 115 -35.83 13.10 -34.41
N ASN A 116 -36.62 14.01 -35.00
CA ASN A 116 -37.36 13.77 -36.23
C ASN A 116 -36.58 14.17 -37.50
N ILE A 117 -35.30 14.50 -37.37
CA ILE A 117 -34.43 14.69 -38.54
C ILE A 117 -34.33 13.35 -39.28
N LYS A 118 -34.74 13.34 -40.55
CA LYS A 118 -34.70 12.14 -41.38
C LYS A 118 -33.34 11.96 -42.03
N ARG A 119 -32.89 12.99 -42.75
CA ARG A 119 -31.63 12.97 -43.51
C ARG A 119 -31.13 14.36 -43.88
N SER A 120 -29.89 14.42 -44.33
CA SER A 120 -29.39 15.53 -45.13
C SER A 120 -28.87 15.05 -46.48
N SER A 121 -28.95 15.90 -47.51
CA SER A 121 -28.42 15.61 -48.84
C SER A 121 -28.12 16.91 -49.59
N GLU A 122 -27.58 16.78 -50.79
CA GLU A 122 -27.27 17.90 -51.67
C GLU A 122 -28.43 18.18 -52.64
N TYR A 123 -28.56 19.44 -53.04
CA TYR A 123 -29.41 19.84 -54.15
C TYR A 123 -28.60 20.66 -55.15
N THR A 124 -28.97 20.53 -56.43
CA THR A 124 -28.32 21.23 -57.54
C THR A 124 -29.40 21.77 -58.47
N ASP A 125 -29.18 22.93 -59.07
CA ASP A 125 -30.15 23.64 -59.91
C ASP A 125 -31.52 23.82 -59.25
N ASN A 126 -31.54 24.09 -57.93
CA ASN A 126 -32.74 24.15 -57.08
C ASN A 126 -33.62 22.90 -57.16
N TYR A 127 -33.01 21.75 -57.42
CA TYR A 127 -33.68 20.47 -57.56
C TYR A 127 -33.02 19.39 -56.71
N SER A 128 -33.85 18.53 -56.13
CA SER A 128 -33.44 17.28 -55.50
C SER A 128 -34.44 16.18 -55.87
N ALA A 129 -33.93 15.03 -56.35
CA ALA A 129 -34.76 13.88 -56.69
C ALA A 129 -35.53 13.33 -55.46
N ASP A 130 -34.98 13.60 -54.28
CA ASP A 130 -35.47 13.16 -52.98
C ASP A 130 -36.60 14.03 -52.41
N LEU A 131 -36.79 15.22 -52.98
CA LEU A 131 -37.77 16.23 -52.57
C LEU A 131 -38.69 16.60 -53.75
N TYR A 132 -39.24 15.58 -54.41
CA TYR A 132 -40.09 15.77 -55.57
C TYR A 132 -41.29 16.67 -55.25
N GLY A 133 -41.41 17.80 -55.96
CA GLY A 133 -42.51 18.75 -55.81
C GLY A 133 -42.37 19.73 -54.63
N TYR A 134 -41.27 19.69 -53.88
CA TYR A 134 -40.97 20.69 -52.86
C TYR A 134 -40.25 21.89 -53.45
N ASP A 135 -40.68 23.11 -53.11
CA ASP A 135 -40.01 24.34 -53.54
C ASP A 135 -38.83 24.68 -52.59
N LEU A 136 -37.62 24.30 -53.01
CA LEU A 136 -36.38 24.59 -52.27
C LEU A 136 -36.08 26.09 -52.15
N LEU A 137 -36.63 26.94 -53.03
CA LEU A 137 -36.43 28.38 -52.94
C LEU A 137 -37.23 29.00 -51.79
N ALA A 138 -38.38 28.42 -51.47
CA ALA A 138 -39.25 28.81 -50.37
C ALA A 138 -38.78 28.26 -49.01
N ALA A 139 -37.82 27.33 -49.00
CA ALA A 139 -37.29 26.75 -47.77
C ALA A 139 -36.55 27.79 -46.91
N PRO A 140 -36.66 27.72 -45.57
CA PRO A 140 -35.82 28.49 -44.65
C PRO A 140 -34.34 28.30 -44.94
N ARG A 141 -33.62 29.42 -45.08
CA ARG A 141 -32.19 29.44 -45.38
C ARG A 141 -31.39 29.69 -44.12
N ILE A 142 -30.45 28.80 -43.83
CA ILE A 142 -29.46 28.99 -42.79
C ILE A 142 -28.49 30.08 -43.25
N ARG A 143 -28.31 31.10 -42.42
CA ARG A 143 -27.31 32.16 -42.64
C ARG A 143 -26.28 32.06 -41.53
N VAL A 144 -25.02 32.10 -41.91
CA VAL A 144 -23.89 31.93 -40.99
C VAL A 144 -23.00 33.15 -41.08
N ASP A 145 -22.66 33.71 -39.92
CA ASP A 145 -21.58 34.69 -39.82
C ASP A 145 -20.36 34.03 -39.19
N ILE A 146 -19.23 34.03 -39.91
CA ILE A 146 -18.00 33.34 -39.51
C ILE A 146 -17.45 33.88 -38.19
N THR A 147 -17.69 35.16 -37.89
CA THR A 147 -17.17 35.81 -36.67
C THR A 147 -17.79 35.26 -35.39
N ASP A 148 -19.00 34.74 -35.47
CA ASP A 148 -19.80 34.32 -34.31
C ASP A 148 -19.76 32.80 -34.11
N LEU A 149 -19.06 32.09 -34.97
CA LEU A 149 -18.96 30.63 -34.94
C LEU A 149 -18.01 30.17 -33.83
N VAL A 150 -18.49 29.17 -33.08
CA VAL A 150 -17.72 28.38 -32.14
C VAL A 150 -17.44 27.00 -32.74
N LEU A 151 -16.19 26.57 -32.67
CA LEU A 151 -15.78 25.24 -33.15
C LEU A 151 -16.33 24.12 -32.25
N PRO A 152 -16.81 23.01 -32.83
CA PRO A 152 -17.16 21.81 -32.08
C PRO A 152 -15.96 21.27 -31.28
N SER A 153 -16.24 20.58 -30.17
CA SER A 153 -15.20 20.04 -29.27
C SER A 153 -14.34 18.94 -29.90
N THR A 154 -14.87 18.22 -30.88
CA THR A 154 -14.19 17.11 -31.55
C THR A 154 -14.18 17.32 -33.06
N PRO A 155 -13.00 17.41 -33.70
CA PRO A 155 -12.92 17.42 -35.16
C PRO A 155 -13.27 16.03 -35.73
N ALA A 156 -13.54 16.00 -37.03
CA ALA A 156 -13.74 14.79 -37.79
C ALA A 156 -12.44 13.97 -37.87
N PHE A 157 -12.54 12.69 -37.53
CA PHE A 157 -11.44 11.72 -37.60
C PHE A 157 -11.84 10.54 -38.48
N THR A 158 -10.87 10.02 -39.23
CA THR A 158 -11.02 8.73 -39.94
C THR A 158 -11.06 7.58 -38.94
N ARG A 159 -11.53 6.39 -39.35
CA ARG A 159 -11.54 5.21 -38.47
C ARG A 159 -10.13 4.82 -38.05
N VAL A 160 -9.16 4.97 -38.95
CA VAL A 160 -7.74 4.69 -38.69
C VAL A 160 -7.17 5.65 -37.65
N GLU A 161 -7.49 6.95 -37.74
CA GLU A 161 -7.09 7.96 -36.75
C GLU A 161 -7.73 7.69 -35.38
N LEU A 162 -9.03 7.38 -35.35
CA LEU A 162 -9.74 7.04 -34.11
C LEU A 162 -9.16 5.77 -33.46
N PHE A 163 -8.84 4.75 -34.26
CA PHE A 163 -8.23 3.53 -33.76
C PHE A 163 -6.83 3.81 -33.17
N SER A 164 -6.01 4.57 -33.89
CA SER A 164 -4.68 4.97 -33.45
C SER A 164 -4.73 5.79 -32.16
N LYS A 165 -5.69 6.73 -32.06
CA LYS A 165 -5.93 7.53 -30.85
C LYS A 165 -6.33 6.65 -29.67
N LYS A 166 -7.28 5.72 -29.86
CA LYS A 166 -7.70 4.75 -28.84
C LYS A 166 -6.55 3.84 -28.40
N GLN A 167 -5.70 3.39 -29.33
CA GLN A 167 -4.53 2.58 -29.01
C GLN A 167 -3.52 3.39 -28.19
N ASN A 168 -3.24 4.64 -28.58
CA ASN A 168 -2.36 5.53 -27.84
C ASN A 168 -2.89 5.83 -26.43
N GLU A 169 -4.19 6.09 -26.28
CA GLU A 169 -4.83 6.29 -24.97
C GLU A 169 -4.76 5.03 -24.11
N ARG A 170 -5.02 3.84 -24.68
CA ARG A 170 -4.91 2.56 -23.97
C ARG A 170 -3.49 2.32 -23.49
N THR A 171 -2.50 2.56 -24.35
CA THR A 171 -1.08 2.42 -24.01
C THR A 171 -0.67 3.39 -22.89
N LYS A 172 -1.09 4.66 -22.95
CA LYS A 172 -0.87 5.64 -21.89
C LYS A 172 -1.48 5.20 -20.54
N ARG A 173 -2.70 4.67 -20.56
CA ARG A 173 -3.36 4.14 -19.35
C ARG A 173 -2.59 2.95 -18.76
N TRP A 174 -2.06 2.07 -19.60
CA TRP A 174 -1.23 0.95 -19.14
C TRP A 174 0.09 1.42 -18.53
N TYR A 175 0.77 2.40 -19.14
CA TYR A 175 1.97 2.97 -18.54
C TYR A 175 1.70 3.61 -17.17
N LEU A 176 0.58 4.33 -17.03
CA LEU A 176 0.16 4.89 -15.74
C LEU A 176 -0.08 3.79 -14.70
N ALA A 177 -0.79 2.72 -15.06
CA ALA A 177 -1.04 1.59 -14.16
C ALA A 177 0.26 0.90 -13.73
N VAL A 178 1.20 0.66 -14.66
CA VAL A 178 2.51 0.07 -14.35
C VAL A 178 3.31 0.99 -13.41
N ALA A 179 3.30 2.31 -13.64
CA ALA A 179 3.98 3.26 -12.77
C ALA A 179 3.41 3.24 -11.34
N ILE A 180 2.09 3.19 -11.18
CA ILE A 180 1.43 3.09 -9.87
C ILE A 180 1.82 1.77 -9.18
N CYS A 181 1.75 0.64 -9.88
CA CYS A 181 2.15 -0.66 -9.35
C CYS A 181 3.63 -0.72 -8.94
N PHE A 182 4.50 -0.06 -9.70
CA PHE A 182 5.92 0.02 -9.36
C PHE A 182 6.16 0.79 -8.07
N VAL A 183 5.52 1.97 -7.91
CA VAL A 183 5.63 2.78 -6.69
C VAL A 183 5.11 2.03 -5.46
N THR A 184 3.97 1.34 -5.58
CA THR A 184 3.43 0.56 -4.46
C THR A 184 4.32 -0.63 -4.10
N ALA A 185 4.92 -1.31 -5.08
CA ALA A 185 5.86 -2.40 -4.84
C ALA A 185 7.13 -1.91 -4.12
N VAL A 186 7.72 -0.79 -4.56
CA VAL A 186 8.89 -0.20 -3.90
C VAL A 186 8.56 0.22 -2.46
N ALA A 187 7.39 0.85 -2.24
CA ALA A 187 6.96 1.25 -0.91
C ALA A 187 6.74 0.05 0.03
N THR A 188 6.11 -1.03 -0.45
CA THR A 188 5.90 -2.24 0.35
C THR A 188 7.21 -2.97 0.67
N VAL A 189 8.13 -3.08 -0.28
CA VAL A 189 9.45 -3.66 -0.04
C VAL A 189 10.23 -2.82 0.98
N GLY A 190 10.23 -1.50 0.84
CA GLY A 190 10.87 -0.59 1.80
C GLY A 190 10.28 -0.69 3.20
N TYR A 191 8.95 -0.71 3.32
CA TYR A 191 8.26 -0.87 4.60
C TYR A 191 8.56 -2.23 5.25
N ASN A 192 8.53 -3.31 4.47
CA ASN A 192 8.79 -4.65 5.01
C ASN A 192 10.25 -4.80 5.47
N TYR A 193 11.21 -4.27 4.69
CA TYR A 193 12.62 -4.26 5.06
C TYR A 193 12.85 -3.50 6.36
N THR A 194 12.30 -2.29 6.48
CA THR A 194 12.44 -1.47 7.70
C THR A 194 11.81 -2.17 8.92
N MET A 195 10.59 -2.70 8.80
CA MET A 195 9.97 -3.50 9.87
C MET A 195 10.81 -4.70 10.29
N TYR A 196 11.36 -5.44 9.33
CA TYR A 196 12.22 -6.59 9.60
C TYR A 196 13.49 -6.19 10.36
N THR A 197 14.12 -5.08 9.98
CA THR A 197 15.32 -4.58 10.67
C THR A 197 15.04 -4.15 12.11
N VAL A 198 13.94 -3.42 12.35
CA VAL A 198 13.52 -3.01 13.70
C VAL A 198 13.16 -4.23 14.54
N PHE A 199 12.43 -5.19 13.97
CA PHE A 199 12.09 -6.44 14.67
C PHE A 199 13.35 -7.20 15.11
N LYS A 200 14.36 -7.33 14.24
CA LYS A 200 15.63 -7.98 14.58
C LYS A 200 16.36 -7.27 15.71
N MET A 201 16.42 -5.94 15.67
CA MET A 201 17.06 -5.14 16.71
C MET A 201 16.37 -5.35 18.07
N ASN A 202 15.04 -5.26 18.09
CA ASN A 202 14.25 -5.47 19.31
C ASN A 202 14.38 -6.90 19.86
N MET A 203 14.48 -7.92 18.99
CA MET A 203 14.71 -9.30 19.44
C MET A 203 16.12 -9.51 20.00
N ALA A 204 17.13 -8.85 19.46
CA ALA A 204 18.48 -8.89 20.03
C ALA A 204 18.50 -8.29 21.46
N GLU A 205 17.82 -7.16 21.68
CA GLU A 205 17.67 -6.57 23.00
C GLU A 205 16.87 -7.45 23.96
N TYR A 206 15.77 -8.05 23.49
CA TYR A 206 14.95 -8.93 24.32
C TYR A 206 15.74 -10.18 24.76
N THR A 207 16.45 -10.81 23.83
CA THR A 207 17.25 -12.01 24.13
C THR A 207 18.41 -11.73 25.09
N THR A 208 19.07 -10.57 24.98
CA THR A 208 20.12 -10.16 25.92
C THR A 208 19.56 -9.87 27.32
N LYS A 209 18.44 -9.14 27.43
CA LYS A 209 17.75 -8.91 28.71
C LYS A 209 17.29 -10.22 29.35
N LYS A 210 16.73 -11.14 28.56
CA LYS A 210 16.30 -12.47 29.05
C LYS A 210 17.47 -13.30 29.58
N LYS A 211 18.62 -13.31 28.89
CA LYS A 211 19.84 -13.97 29.38
C LYS A 211 20.32 -13.37 30.69
N LEU A 212 20.33 -12.04 30.80
CA LEU A 212 20.75 -11.35 32.02
C LEU A 212 19.83 -11.65 33.20
N SER A 213 18.51 -11.67 32.99
CA SER A 213 17.54 -12.10 34.01
C SER A 213 17.84 -13.53 34.49
N SER A 214 18.03 -14.47 33.56
CA SER A 214 18.33 -15.87 33.91
C SER A 214 19.64 -16.03 34.66
N ASP A 215 20.68 -15.25 34.33
CA ASP A 215 21.97 -15.27 35.03
C ASP A 215 21.82 -14.71 36.46
N LEU A 216 21.05 -13.64 36.63
CA LEU A 216 20.75 -13.08 37.95
C LEU A 216 19.97 -14.08 38.83
N ASP A 217 18.98 -14.77 38.28
CA ASP A 217 18.22 -15.80 39.02
C ASP A 217 19.12 -16.96 39.46
N LEU A 218 20.05 -17.41 38.60
CA LEU A 218 21.05 -18.42 38.93
C LEU A 218 21.97 -17.97 40.06
N ARG A 219 22.47 -16.74 40.01
CA ARG A 219 23.32 -16.16 41.06
C ARG A 219 22.56 -16.03 42.38
N ALA A 220 21.33 -15.56 42.34
CA ALA A 220 20.48 -15.44 43.53
C ALA A 220 20.23 -16.80 44.18
N ALA A 221 19.95 -17.84 43.38
CA ALA A 221 19.79 -19.21 43.86
C ALA A 221 21.07 -19.79 44.47
N GLY A 222 22.25 -19.45 43.92
CA GLY A 222 23.55 -19.83 44.49
C GLY A 222 23.77 -19.20 45.87
N LEU A 223 23.54 -17.90 45.99
CA LEU A 223 23.68 -17.16 47.26
C LEU A 223 22.73 -17.69 48.35
N LEU A 224 21.52 -18.11 47.99
CA LEU A 224 20.58 -18.71 48.93
C LEU A 224 21.05 -20.07 49.46
N LYS A 225 21.78 -20.86 48.65
CA LYS A 225 22.32 -22.17 49.06
C LYS A 225 23.51 -22.05 50.00
N GLU A 226 24.33 -21.03 49.85
CA GLU A 226 25.54 -20.81 50.67
C GLU A 226 25.23 -20.14 52.02
N ARG A 227 23.98 -19.75 52.27
CA ARG A 227 23.55 -19.18 53.54
C ARG A 227 23.59 -20.25 54.64
N LEU A 228 24.49 -20.08 55.63
CA LEU A 228 24.53 -20.88 56.87
C LEU A 228 23.16 -20.84 57.57
N GLN A 229 22.53 -22.01 57.74
CA GLN A 229 21.18 -22.11 58.30
C GLN A 229 21.12 -22.13 59.84
N THR A 230 22.21 -22.50 60.52
CA THR A 230 22.29 -22.56 61.98
C THR A 230 23.66 -22.11 62.48
N ILE A 231 23.67 -21.29 63.54
CA ILE A 231 24.89 -20.91 64.25
C ILE A 231 25.19 -22.06 65.23
N PRO A 232 26.33 -22.76 65.15
CA PRO A 232 26.67 -23.80 66.12
C PRO A 232 26.86 -23.19 67.52
N ASN A 233 26.27 -23.82 68.54
CA ASN A 233 26.41 -23.42 69.95
C ASN A 233 27.39 -24.36 70.66
N ASP A 234 28.66 -23.96 70.73
CA ASP A 234 29.76 -24.76 71.31
C ASP A 234 30.08 -24.39 72.78
N GLU A 235 29.22 -23.61 73.43
CA GLU A 235 29.42 -23.05 74.78
C GLU A 235 29.77 -24.12 75.83
N VAL A 236 29.10 -25.27 75.77
CA VAL A 236 29.30 -26.38 76.72
C VAL A 236 30.67 -27.02 76.57
N VAL A 237 31.15 -27.18 75.33
CA VAL A 237 32.45 -27.78 75.04
C VAL A 237 33.57 -26.83 75.47
N ILE A 238 33.44 -25.54 75.15
CA ILE A 238 34.39 -24.50 75.55
C ILE A 238 34.49 -24.44 77.09
N SER A 239 33.36 -24.45 77.80
CA SER A 239 33.35 -24.44 79.28
C SER A 239 34.08 -25.65 79.90
N ARG A 240 33.98 -26.84 79.28
CA ARG A 240 34.68 -28.04 79.77
C ARG A 240 36.18 -27.95 79.50
N VAL A 241 36.58 -27.45 78.34
CA VAL A 241 38.00 -27.21 77.99
C VAL A 241 38.61 -26.20 78.97
N ASP A 242 37.93 -25.10 79.26
CA ASP A 242 38.39 -24.10 80.24
C ASP A 242 38.62 -24.70 81.63
N LYS A 243 37.71 -25.58 82.09
CA LYS A 243 37.89 -26.29 83.37
C LYS A 243 39.11 -27.21 83.35
N VAL A 244 39.35 -27.95 82.26
CA VAL A 244 40.52 -28.83 82.13
C VAL A 244 41.82 -28.00 82.18
N VAL A 245 41.88 -26.87 81.45
CA VAL A 245 43.02 -25.95 81.46
C VAL A 245 43.25 -25.34 82.84
N ALA A 246 42.17 -25.03 83.58
CA ALA A 246 42.28 -24.49 84.93
C ALA A 246 42.90 -25.49 85.93
N PHE A 247 42.67 -26.80 85.76
CA PHE A 247 43.27 -27.83 86.61
C PHE A 247 44.73 -28.15 86.24
N ASP A 248 45.08 -28.13 84.96
CA ASP A 248 46.45 -28.24 84.50
C ASP A 248 46.72 -27.25 83.35
N PRO A 249 47.35 -26.09 83.63
CA PRO A 249 47.66 -25.09 82.61
C PRO A 249 48.79 -25.54 81.66
N LYS A 250 49.43 -26.70 81.91
CA LYS A 250 50.46 -27.28 81.06
C LYS A 250 49.97 -28.47 80.23
N ILE A 251 48.65 -28.61 80.03
CA ILE A 251 48.11 -29.63 79.12
C ILE A 251 48.62 -29.42 77.70
N SER A 252 48.78 -30.51 76.97
CA SER A 252 49.19 -30.53 75.57
C SER A 252 48.20 -31.32 74.73
N THR A 253 48.13 -31.07 73.43
CA THR A 253 47.32 -31.87 72.50
C THR A 253 48.16 -33.00 71.91
N PRO A 254 47.65 -34.23 71.79
CA PRO A 254 48.39 -35.33 71.19
C PRO A 254 48.81 -34.99 69.76
N THR A 255 50.09 -35.19 69.43
CA THR A 255 50.63 -34.95 68.08
C THR A 255 50.53 -36.18 67.16
N ALA A 256 50.00 -37.31 67.66
CA ALA A 256 49.93 -38.58 66.93
C ALA A 256 48.72 -38.66 65.98
N ALA A 257 48.92 -39.28 64.82
CA ALA A 257 47.87 -39.55 63.84
C ALA A 257 46.76 -40.43 64.46
N GLY A 258 45.53 -39.94 64.48
CA GLY A 258 44.35 -40.64 65.03
C GLY A 258 43.53 -39.83 66.03
N HIS A 259 44.03 -38.69 66.51
CA HIS A 259 43.29 -37.76 67.37
C HIS A 259 43.01 -36.45 66.63
N THR A 260 41.74 -36.18 66.32
CA THR A 260 41.31 -34.91 65.70
C THR A 260 40.50 -34.12 66.72
N ASN A 261 40.98 -32.92 67.06
CA ASN A 261 40.28 -32.01 67.95
C ASN A 261 39.22 -31.27 67.15
N GLY A 262 37.96 -31.41 67.56
CA GLY A 262 36.84 -30.73 66.94
C GLY A 262 35.65 -30.63 67.88
N PHE A 263 34.85 -29.58 67.70
CA PHE A 263 33.66 -29.34 68.51
C PHE A 263 32.57 -30.41 68.31
N THR A 264 32.63 -31.16 67.20
CA THR A 264 31.69 -32.26 66.89
C THR A 264 32.24 -33.66 67.17
N THR A 265 33.57 -33.84 67.21
CA THR A 265 34.24 -35.15 67.36
C THR A 265 34.87 -35.36 68.75
N GLY A 266 34.93 -34.30 69.57
CA GLY A 266 35.55 -34.29 70.89
C GLY A 266 36.96 -33.69 70.86
N HIS A 267 37.42 -33.22 72.03
CA HIS A 267 38.76 -32.64 72.20
C HIS A 267 39.61 -33.55 73.07
N VAL A 268 40.82 -33.86 72.62
CA VAL A 268 41.77 -34.73 73.32
C VAL A 268 42.95 -33.91 73.82
N PHE A 269 43.26 -34.07 75.11
CA PHE A 269 44.38 -33.43 75.80
C PHE A 269 45.22 -34.47 76.55
N ILE A 270 46.46 -34.13 76.85
CA ILE A 270 47.40 -34.90 77.66
C ILE A 270 47.86 -33.99 78.79
N THR A 271 47.67 -34.42 80.04
CA THR A 271 48.19 -33.70 81.22
C THR A 271 49.71 -33.79 81.30
N ARG A 272 50.33 -32.95 82.13
CA ARG A 272 51.76 -33.06 82.45
C ARG A 272 52.14 -34.44 83.03
N PRO A 273 53.41 -34.87 82.96
CA PRO A 273 53.91 -36.05 83.65
C PRO A 273 53.70 -35.98 85.17
N ASP A 274 53.51 -37.13 85.82
CA ASP A 274 53.24 -37.26 87.26
C ASP A 274 52.05 -36.44 87.76
N PHE A 275 50.99 -36.32 86.95
CA PHE A 275 49.80 -35.56 87.35
C PHE A 275 49.02 -36.32 88.44
N PRO A 276 48.79 -35.73 89.63
CA PRO A 276 48.40 -36.50 90.80
C PRO A 276 46.89 -36.82 90.89
N VAL A 277 46.08 -36.41 89.91
CA VAL A 277 44.61 -36.45 90.01
C VAL A 277 43.98 -36.92 88.70
N ASP A 278 43.07 -37.89 88.80
CA ASP A 278 42.18 -38.23 87.69
C ASP A 278 41.06 -37.18 87.56
N LEU A 279 41.01 -36.49 86.42
CA LEU A 279 40.05 -35.42 86.14
C LEU A 279 38.67 -35.93 85.68
N SER A 280 38.54 -37.21 85.31
CA SER A 280 37.26 -37.79 84.88
C SER A 280 36.21 -37.83 86.00
N GLY A 281 36.64 -38.02 87.25
CA GLY A 281 35.79 -37.94 88.43
C GLY A 281 35.45 -36.51 88.88
N LYS A 282 36.11 -35.49 88.30
CA LYS A 282 35.97 -34.08 88.72
C LYS A 282 35.26 -33.20 87.69
N ILE A 283 35.32 -33.57 86.40
CA ILE A 283 34.70 -32.81 85.31
C ILE A 283 33.74 -33.75 84.55
N PRO A 284 32.41 -33.58 84.70
CA PRO A 284 31.44 -34.37 83.97
C PRO A 284 31.63 -34.25 82.44
N GLY A 285 31.64 -35.38 81.73
CA GLY A 285 31.85 -35.42 80.28
C GLY A 285 33.31 -35.44 79.84
N VAL A 286 34.25 -35.56 80.78
CA VAL A 286 35.67 -35.84 80.50
C VAL A 286 35.97 -37.28 80.89
N THR A 287 36.61 -38.02 79.98
CA THR A 287 37.13 -39.37 80.28
C THR A 287 38.64 -39.32 80.32
N ALA A 288 39.26 -40.07 81.25
CA ALA A 288 40.70 -40.06 81.45
C ALA A 288 41.27 -41.48 81.33
N LYS A 289 42.40 -41.62 80.64
CA LYS A 289 43.16 -42.87 80.54
C LYS A 289 44.60 -42.65 80.97
N LEU A 290 45.05 -43.40 81.97
CA LEU A 290 46.43 -43.31 82.49
C LEU A 290 47.43 -43.78 81.43
N MET A 291 48.51 -43.01 81.25
CA MET A 291 49.61 -43.27 80.33
C MET A 291 50.89 -43.68 81.08
N PRO A 292 51.88 -44.29 80.41
CA PRO A 292 53.09 -44.85 81.06
C PRO A 292 53.98 -43.85 81.83
N GLN A 293 53.78 -42.53 81.66
CA GLN A 293 54.52 -41.45 82.36
C GLN A 293 53.72 -40.84 83.52
N MET A 294 52.74 -41.57 84.06
CA MET A 294 51.80 -41.06 85.08
C MET A 294 51.07 -39.78 84.65
N SER A 295 50.87 -39.61 83.35
CA SER A 295 50.01 -38.58 82.74
C SER A 295 48.66 -39.18 82.34
N TYR A 296 47.66 -38.33 82.15
CA TYR A 296 46.33 -38.75 81.70
C TYR A 296 46.05 -38.23 80.29
N LEU A 297 45.57 -39.12 79.42
CA LEU A 297 44.91 -38.77 78.17
C LEU A 297 43.45 -38.43 78.48
N LEU A 298 43.07 -37.18 78.32
CA LEU A 298 41.74 -36.65 78.58
C LEU A 298 40.97 -36.53 77.26
N THR A 299 39.77 -37.11 77.18
CA THR A 299 38.85 -36.90 76.07
C THR A 299 37.62 -36.15 76.57
N VAL A 300 37.44 -34.93 76.08
CA VAL A 300 36.27 -34.08 76.34
C VAL A 300 35.22 -34.41 75.29
N SER A 301 34.14 -35.05 75.71
CA SER A 301 33.02 -35.37 74.82
C SER A 301 32.12 -34.13 74.60
N PRO A 302 31.55 -33.95 73.40
CA PRO A 302 30.67 -32.84 73.11
C PRO A 302 29.28 -32.97 73.79
N GLU A 303 28.86 -34.17 74.18
CA GLU A 303 27.58 -34.43 74.83
C GLU A 303 27.73 -34.71 76.34
N SER A 304 26.74 -34.31 77.16
CA SER A 304 26.57 -34.87 78.51
C SER A 304 25.86 -36.22 78.38
N GLN A 305 26.48 -37.33 78.82
CA GLN A 305 25.70 -38.51 79.15
C GLN A 305 24.85 -38.21 80.40
N GLY A 306 23.68 -37.60 80.16
CA GLY A 306 22.57 -37.50 81.09
C GLY A 306 21.61 -38.64 80.80
N VAL A 307 21.32 -39.40 81.86
CA VAL A 307 20.48 -40.61 81.95
C VAL A 307 19.20 -40.52 81.10
N ALA A 308 18.97 -41.55 80.29
CA ALA A 308 17.72 -41.76 79.56
C ALA A 308 16.59 -42.16 80.52
N TYR A 309 15.41 -41.55 80.37
CA TYR A 309 14.12 -42.14 80.71
C TYR A 309 13.32 -42.33 79.42
#